data_AF-A0A2Z6M5I2-F1
#
_entry.id   AF-A0A2Z6M5I2-F1
#
_cell.length_a   1.000
_cell.length_b   1.000
_cell.length_c   1.000
_cell.angle_alpha   90.00
_cell.angle_beta   90.00
_cell.angle_gamma   90.00
#
_symmetry.space_group_name_H-M   'P 1'
#
loop_
_entity.id
_entity.type
_entity.pdbx_description
1 polymer ?
#
loop_
_entity_poly.entity_id
_entity_poly.type
_entity_poly.pdbx_seq_one_letter_code
_entity_poly.pdbx_strand_id
1 'polypeptide(L)'
;MDKSMIADMESLLEADKQRMATMIDQLQIRDRSRNDGRANTRQAGRREMRESRERVNENITERSYKELEARKNRVSQLEKVYMDMTKELQKNGRKRKLREDEIVNPTNRPVYKWFAERKRVDNILSSFSFAVLLLSCDWSWS
;
A
#
# COMPACT_ATOMS: atom_id res chain seq x y z
N MET A 1 -10.78 72.41 60.08
CA MET A 1 -10.06 71.37 59.29
C MET A 1 -9.95 71.90 57.88
N ASP A 2 -8.73 72.06 57.41
CA ASP A 2 -8.48 72.74 56.15
C ASP A 2 -8.68 71.78 54.97
N LYS A 3 -9.25 72.28 53.88
CA LYS A 3 -9.54 71.51 52.66
C LYS A 3 -8.32 70.80 52.09
N SER A 4 -7.10 71.30 52.33
CA SER A 4 -5.88 70.66 51.87
C SER A 4 -5.60 69.34 52.59
N MET A 5 -5.81 69.26 53.90
CA MET A 5 -5.53 68.03 54.65
C MET A 5 -6.49 66.89 54.30
N ILE A 6 -7.73 67.22 53.92
CA ILE A 6 -8.71 66.23 53.44
C ILE A 6 -8.28 65.69 52.06
N ALA A 7 -7.82 66.57 51.17
CA ALA A 7 -7.33 66.18 49.85
C ALA A 7 -6.04 65.33 49.93
N ASP A 8 -5.15 65.63 50.87
CA ASP A 8 -3.92 64.85 51.09
C ASP A 8 -4.24 63.42 51.59
N MET A 9 -5.26 63.28 52.45
CA MET A 9 -5.73 61.97 52.94
C MET A 9 -6.46 61.17 51.85
N GLU A 10 -7.25 61.82 51.00
CA GLU A 10 -7.89 61.19 49.83
C GLU A 10 -6.87 60.75 48.79
N SER A 11 -5.83 61.56 48.54
CA SER A 11 -4.74 61.23 47.62
C SER A 11 -3.97 59.99 48.06
N LEU A 12 -3.67 59.86 49.36
CA LEU A 12 -2.98 58.71 49.91
C LEU A 12 -3.80 57.42 49.74
N LEU A 13 -5.10 57.50 49.99
CA LEU A 13 -6.02 56.37 49.85
C LEU A 13 -6.22 55.96 48.39
N GLU A 14 -6.23 56.93 47.47
CA GLU A 14 -6.29 56.67 46.04
C GLU A 14 -4.99 56.03 45.51
N ALA A 15 -3.83 56.47 46.01
CA ALA A 15 -2.55 55.83 45.69
C ALA A 15 -2.46 54.39 46.19
N ASP A 16 -3.07 54.06 47.34
CA ASP A 16 -3.12 52.69 47.86
C ASP A 16 -4.06 51.80 47.03
N LYS A 17 -5.22 52.30 46.61
CA LYS A 17 -6.09 51.61 45.65
C LYS A 17 -5.38 51.29 44.34
N GLN A 18 -4.58 52.22 43.81
CA GLN A 18 -3.80 51.99 42.60
C GLN A 18 -2.72 50.91 42.81
N ARG A 19 -2.05 50.88 43.95
CA ARG A 19 -1.10 49.80 44.31
C ARG A 19 -1.80 48.44 44.43
N MET A 20 -2.98 48.40 45.06
CA MET A 20 -3.77 47.17 45.13
C MET A 20 -4.25 46.71 43.75
N ALA A 21 -4.72 47.61 42.89
CA ALA A 21 -5.17 47.28 41.54
C ALA A 21 -4.04 46.72 40.67
N THR A 22 -2.85 47.33 40.71
CA THR A 22 -1.67 46.84 39.99
C THR A 22 -1.20 45.48 40.50
N MET A 23 -1.23 45.25 41.81
CA MET A 23 -0.92 43.95 42.39
C MET A 23 -1.92 42.87 41.97
N ILE A 24 -3.22 43.18 41.96
CA ILE A 24 -4.27 42.25 41.50
C ILE A 24 -4.06 41.91 40.02
N ASP A 25 -3.78 42.90 39.18
CA ASP A 25 -3.54 42.69 37.75
C ASP A 25 -2.32 41.77 37.51
N GLN A 26 -1.21 42.02 38.21
CA GLN A 26 -0.03 41.16 38.15
C GLN A 26 -0.31 39.71 38.58
N LEU A 27 -1.13 39.51 39.62
CA LEU A 27 -1.54 38.17 40.07
C LEU A 27 -2.42 37.48 39.03
N GLN A 28 -3.38 38.20 38.44
CA GLN A 28 -4.23 37.65 37.39
C GLN A 28 -3.42 37.23 36.16
N ILE A 29 -2.45 38.04 35.74
CA ILE A 29 -1.55 37.70 34.62
C ILE A 29 -0.78 36.42 34.94
N ARG A 30 -0.19 36.32 36.14
CA ARG A 30 0.57 35.13 36.57
C ARG A 30 -0.28 33.86 36.55
N ASP A 31 -1.50 33.92 37.08
CA ASP A 31 -2.39 32.76 37.17
C ASP A 31 -2.92 32.34 35.79
N ARG A 32 -3.23 33.31 34.91
CA ARG A 32 -3.56 33.05 33.50
C ARG A 32 -2.41 32.32 32.82
N SER A 33 -1.17 32.84 32.89
CA SER A 33 -0.01 32.19 32.26
C SER A 33 0.24 30.76 32.76
N ARG A 34 0.08 30.52 34.06
CA ARG A 34 0.20 29.17 34.63
C ARG A 34 -0.91 28.23 34.15
N ASN A 35 -2.14 28.73 34.06
CA ASN A 35 -3.28 27.94 33.62
C ASN A 35 -3.20 27.64 32.12
N ASP A 36 -2.77 28.61 31.31
CA ASP A 36 -2.55 28.46 29.87
C ASP A 36 -1.48 27.40 29.57
N GLY A 37 -0.38 27.41 30.34
CA GLY A 37 0.63 26.36 30.25
C GLY A 37 0.06 24.96 30.52
N ARG A 38 -0.74 24.80 31.59
CA ARG A 38 -1.41 23.53 31.92
C ARG A 38 -2.43 23.11 30.87
N ALA A 39 -3.19 24.05 30.32
CA ALA A 39 -4.16 23.79 29.25
C ALA A 39 -3.45 23.33 27.98
N ASN A 40 -2.33 23.98 27.61
CA ASN A 40 -1.53 23.62 26.46
C ASN A 40 -0.93 22.22 26.59
N THR A 41 -0.37 21.84 27.74
CA THR A 41 0.15 20.48 27.96
C THR A 41 -0.95 19.42 27.86
N ARG A 42 -2.15 19.69 28.41
CA ARG A 42 -3.31 18.78 28.29
C ARG A 42 -3.76 18.64 26.84
N GLN A 43 -3.72 19.73 26.07
CA GLN A 43 -4.07 19.72 24.66
C GLN A 43 -3.02 18.98 23.82
N ALA A 44 -1.73 19.16 24.12
CA ALA A 44 -0.63 18.43 23.48
C ALA A 44 -0.78 16.92 23.67
N GLY A 45 -1.01 16.44 24.90
CA GLY A 45 -1.22 15.01 25.14
C GLY A 45 -2.45 14.44 24.41
N ARG A 46 -3.54 15.21 24.29
CA ARG A 46 -4.70 14.81 23.48
C ARG A 46 -4.35 14.73 21.99
N ARG A 47 -3.53 15.65 21.49
CA ARG A 47 -3.07 15.68 20.09
C ARG A 47 -2.19 14.47 19.78
N GLU A 48 -1.23 14.15 20.64
CA GLU A 48 -0.34 13.00 20.49
C GLU A 48 -1.10 11.67 20.47
N MET A 49 -2.10 11.51 21.35
CA MET A 49 -2.94 10.31 21.35
C MET A 49 -3.73 10.19 20.02
N ARG A 50 -4.24 11.32 19.51
CA ARG A 50 -4.94 11.36 18.22
C ARG A 50 -4.01 10.97 17.08
N GLU A 51 -2.83 11.58 17.00
CA GLU A 51 -1.83 11.26 15.98
C GLU A 51 -1.39 9.80 16.05
N SER A 52 -1.23 9.24 17.25
CA SER A 52 -0.89 7.82 17.44
C SER A 52 -1.98 6.91 16.87
N ARG A 53 -3.25 7.24 17.10
CA ARG A 53 -4.38 6.50 16.50
C ARG A 53 -4.40 6.62 14.98
N GLU A 54 -4.15 7.82 14.45
CA GLU A 54 -4.10 8.06 13.01
C GLU A 54 -2.98 7.24 12.35
N ARG A 55 -1.77 7.22 12.93
CA ARG A 55 -0.66 6.37 12.46
C ARG A 55 -1.01 4.89 12.48
N VAL A 56 -1.69 4.40 13.51
CA VAL A 56 -2.12 2.99 13.58
C VAL A 56 -3.14 2.70 12.47
N ASN A 57 -4.12 3.59 12.27
CA ASN A 57 -5.11 3.43 11.21
C ASN A 57 -4.47 3.43 9.82
N GLU A 58 -3.54 4.34 9.56
CA GLU A 58 -2.78 4.40 8.30
C GLU A 58 -1.98 3.11 8.05
N ASN A 59 -1.27 2.61 9.07
CA ASN A 59 -0.56 1.34 8.95
C ASN A 59 -1.50 0.16 8.65
N ILE A 60 -2.70 0.14 9.24
CA ILE A 60 -3.69 -0.92 9.00
C ILE A 60 -4.24 -0.82 7.57
N THR A 61 -4.57 0.38 7.10
CA THR A 61 -5.08 0.59 5.74
C THR A 61 -4.02 0.20 4.70
N GLU A 62 -2.77 0.65 4.86
CA GLU A 62 -1.66 0.29 3.97
C GLU A 62 -1.44 -1.22 3.89
N ARG A 63 -1.44 -1.92 5.04
CA ARG A 63 -1.30 -3.39 5.07
C ARG A 63 -2.44 -4.07 4.33
N SER A 64 -3.66 -3.59 4.54
CA SER A 64 -4.87 -4.11 3.88
C SER A 64 -4.80 -3.92 2.37
N TYR A 65 -4.33 -2.75 1.89
CA TYR A 65 -4.14 -2.50 0.46
C TYR A 65 -3.06 -3.40 -0.15
N LYS A 66 -1.91 -3.57 0.53
CA LYS A 66 -0.85 -4.49 0.08
C LYS A 66 -1.36 -5.94 0.00
N GLU A 67 -2.13 -6.37 0.99
CA GLU A 67 -2.72 -7.72 0.98
C GLU A 67 -3.73 -7.89 -0.15
N LEU A 68 -4.59 -6.89 -0.39
CA LEU A 68 -5.55 -6.91 -1.49
C LEU A 68 -4.85 -7.06 -2.83
N GLU A 69 -3.77 -6.32 -3.04
CA GLU A 69 -2.97 -6.38 -4.27
C GLU A 69 -2.31 -7.76 -4.43
N ALA A 70 -1.77 -8.32 -3.35
CA ALA A 70 -1.24 -9.69 -3.37
C ALA A 70 -2.32 -10.74 -3.71
N ARG A 71 -3.56 -10.57 -3.23
CA ARG A 71 -4.69 -11.45 -3.60
C ARG A 71 -5.04 -11.32 -5.07
N LYS A 72 -5.15 -10.10 -5.60
CA LYS A 72 -5.41 -9.87 -7.04
C LYS A 72 -4.34 -10.49 -7.92
N ASN A 73 -3.07 -10.31 -7.55
CA ASN A 73 -1.94 -10.90 -8.29
C ASN A 73 -2.00 -12.42 -8.29
N ARG A 74 -2.29 -13.06 -7.15
CA ARG A 74 -2.46 -14.52 -7.08
C ARG A 74 -3.62 -15.00 -7.94
N VAL A 75 -4.76 -14.31 -7.93
CA VAL A 75 -5.90 -14.64 -8.79
C VAL A 75 -5.52 -14.54 -10.27
N SER A 76 -4.84 -13.47 -10.69
CA SER A 76 -4.37 -13.33 -12.07
C SER A 76 -3.38 -14.43 -12.47
N GLN A 77 -2.47 -14.83 -11.58
CA GLN A 77 -1.56 -15.95 -11.83
C GLN A 77 -2.31 -17.27 -11.99
N LEU A 78 -3.30 -17.54 -11.14
CA LEU A 78 -4.15 -18.73 -11.24
C LEU A 78 -4.97 -18.75 -12.53
N GLU A 79 -5.49 -17.60 -12.95
CA GLU A 79 -6.21 -17.45 -14.21
C GLU A 79 -5.29 -17.76 -15.40
N LYS A 80 -4.05 -17.24 -15.40
CA LYS A 80 -3.05 -17.56 -16.44
C LYS A 80 -2.78 -19.07 -16.50
N VAL A 81 -2.52 -19.71 -15.35
CA VAL A 81 -2.31 -21.17 -15.29
C VAL A 81 -3.52 -21.93 -15.83
N TYR A 82 -4.73 -21.50 -15.48
CA TYR A 82 -5.95 -22.11 -15.96
C TYR A 82 -6.13 -21.95 -17.48
N MET A 83 -5.89 -20.75 -18.00
CA MET A 83 -5.92 -20.46 -19.43
C MET A 83 -4.88 -21.29 -20.19
N ASP A 84 -3.66 -21.42 -19.66
CA ASP A 84 -2.61 -22.19 -20.31
C ASP A 84 -2.94 -23.69 -20.29
N MET A 85 -3.42 -24.22 -19.16
CA MET A 85 -3.88 -25.61 -19.04
C MET A 85 -5.01 -25.93 -20.05
N THR A 86 -5.96 -25.01 -20.24
CA THR A 86 -7.06 -25.20 -21.21
C THR A 86 -6.57 -25.15 -22.66
N LYS A 87 -5.63 -24.26 -22.98
CA LYS A 87 -4.98 -24.21 -24.31
C LYS A 87 -4.13 -25.44 -24.60
N GLU A 88 -3.42 -25.98 -23.60
CA GLU A 88 -2.66 -27.24 -23.78
C GLU A 88 -3.57 -28.37 -24.27
N LEU A 89 -4.78 -28.48 -23.70
CA LEU A 89 -5.75 -29.47 -24.16
C LEU A 89 -6.24 -29.21 -25.59
N GLN A 90 -6.24 -27.98 -26.09
CA GLN A 90 -6.68 -27.66 -27.46
C GLN A 90 -5.61 -27.95 -28.52
N LYS A 91 -4.35 -28.17 -28.14
CA LYS A 91 -3.28 -28.44 -29.10
C LYS A 91 -3.53 -29.71 -29.93
N ASN A 92 -2.98 -29.72 -31.14
CA ASN A 92 -3.08 -30.86 -32.05
C ASN A 92 -2.17 -32.02 -31.60
N GLY A 93 -2.71 -33.24 -31.62
CA GLY A 93 -2.00 -34.49 -31.37
C GLY A 93 -2.93 -35.60 -30.89
N ARG A 94 -2.43 -36.84 -30.87
CA ARG A 94 -3.22 -37.98 -30.41
C ARG A 94 -3.26 -38.01 -28.88
N LYS A 95 -4.47 -37.98 -28.31
CA LYS A 95 -4.73 -38.03 -26.86
C LYS A 95 -5.89 -38.99 -26.55
N ARG A 96 -5.89 -39.61 -25.37
CA ARG A 96 -7.02 -40.43 -24.86
C ARG A 96 -7.48 -39.94 -23.49
N LYS A 97 -8.77 -40.10 -23.18
CA LYS A 97 -9.32 -39.87 -21.83
C LYS A 97 -8.85 -40.99 -20.88
N LEU A 98 -8.46 -40.64 -19.67
CA LEU A 98 -8.20 -41.59 -18.59
C LEU A 98 -9.54 -42.01 -17.95
N ARG A 99 -9.62 -43.26 -17.49
CA ARG A 99 -10.71 -43.75 -16.64
C ARG A 99 -10.44 -43.39 -15.17
N GLU A 100 -11.46 -43.41 -14.34
CA GLU A 100 -11.35 -43.08 -12.90
C GLU A 100 -10.29 -43.93 -12.17
N ASP A 101 -10.17 -45.22 -12.49
CA ASP A 101 -9.19 -46.13 -11.86
C ASP A 101 -7.72 -45.80 -12.19
N GLU A 102 -7.46 -45.08 -13.29
CA GLU A 102 -6.11 -44.66 -13.69
C GLU A 102 -5.69 -43.31 -13.04
N ILE A 103 -6.61 -42.64 -12.32
CA ILE A 103 -6.39 -41.29 -11.75
C ILE A 103 -5.90 -41.41 -10.30
N VAL A 104 -4.64 -41.01 -10.07
CA VAL A 104 -4.02 -41.04 -8.73
C VAL A 104 -4.66 -40.03 -7.76
N ASN A 105 -4.95 -38.81 -8.23
CA ASN A 105 -5.61 -37.78 -7.44
C ASN A 105 -7.01 -37.51 -8.00
N PRO A 106 -8.08 -37.97 -7.33
CA PRO A 106 -9.43 -37.88 -7.84
C PRO A 106 -9.78 -36.41 -8.15
N THR A 107 -10.21 -36.17 -9.38
CA THR A 107 -10.54 -34.84 -9.88
C THR A 107 -11.91 -34.87 -10.55
N ASN A 108 -12.75 -33.86 -10.30
CA ASN A 108 -14.11 -33.77 -10.87
C ASN A 108 -14.14 -33.46 -12.38
N ARG A 109 -12.97 -33.42 -13.03
CA ARG A 109 -12.80 -33.00 -14.42
C ARG A 109 -12.09 -34.11 -15.21
N PRO A 110 -12.41 -34.29 -16.50
CA PRO A 110 -11.80 -35.33 -17.31
C PRO A 110 -10.29 -35.09 -17.49
N VAL A 111 -9.49 -36.11 -17.24
CA VAL A 111 -8.02 -36.09 -17.40
C VAL A 111 -7.64 -36.79 -18.71
N TYR A 112 -6.65 -36.24 -19.42
CA TYR A 112 -6.18 -36.77 -20.69
C TYR A 112 -4.71 -37.14 -20.62
N LYS A 113 -4.35 -38.25 -21.28
CA LYS A 113 -2.96 -38.66 -21.50
C LYS A 113 -2.61 -38.52 -22.97
N TRP A 114 -1.49 -37.85 -23.24
CA TRP A 114 -0.91 -37.77 -24.58
C TRP A 114 -0.27 -39.10 -24.96
N PHE A 115 -0.42 -39.52 -26.21
CA PHE A 115 0.42 -40.59 -26.74
C PHE A 115 1.86 -40.08 -26.87
N ALA A 116 2.83 -40.96 -26.68
CA ALA A 116 4.26 -40.65 -26.78
C ALA A 116 4.69 -40.49 -28.25
N GLU A 117 4.10 -39.53 -28.96
CA GLU A 117 4.46 -39.17 -30.33
C GLU A 117 5.39 -37.94 -30.29
N ARG A 118 6.54 -38.04 -30.95
CA ARG A 118 7.46 -36.90 -31.06
C ARG A 118 6.89 -35.89 -32.04
N LYS A 119 6.91 -34.60 -31.66
CA LYS A 119 6.57 -33.50 -32.57
C LYS A 119 7.55 -33.55 -33.74
N ARG A 120 7.05 -33.87 -34.93
CA ARG A 120 7.83 -33.76 -36.16
C ARG A 120 8.00 -32.29 -36.45
N VAL A 121 9.26 -31.83 -36.57
CA VAL A 121 9.56 -30.45 -36.93
C VAL A 121 9.54 -30.36 -38.46
N ASP A 122 8.35 -30.50 -39.05
CA ASP A 122 8.19 -30.50 -40.50
C ASP A 122 8.41 -29.10 -41.13
N ASN A 123 8.99 -28.14 -40.39
CA ASN A 123 9.23 -26.75 -40.81
C ASN A 123 10.70 -26.28 -40.76
N ILE A 124 11.69 -27.16 -40.55
CA ILE A 124 13.12 -26.76 -40.74
C ILE A 124 13.58 -26.99 -42.18
N LEU A 125 12.97 -27.94 -42.91
CA LEU A 125 13.35 -28.25 -44.29
C LEU A 125 12.71 -27.30 -45.33
N SER A 126 11.73 -26.48 -44.95
CA SER A 126 11.19 -25.45 -45.85
C SER A 126 12.11 -24.23 -46.00
N SER A 127 12.99 -23.96 -45.02
CA SER A 127 13.89 -22.81 -45.07
C SER A 127 15.31 -23.17 -45.52
N PHE A 128 15.72 -24.45 -45.38
CA PHE A 128 17.03 -24.91 -45.86
C PHE A 128 17.04 -25.37 -47.33
N SER A 129 15.89 -25.71 -47.93
CA SER A 129 15.83 -26.05 -49.36
C SER A 129 16.11 -24.87 -50.30
N PHE A 130 15.99 -23.62 -49.86
CA PHE A 130 16.32 -22.46 -50.70
C PHE A 130 17.81 -22.11 -50.69
N ALA A 131 18.57 -22.52 -49.67
CA ALA A 131 20.00 -22.21 -49.54
C ALA A 131 20.91 -23.20 -50.28
N VAL A 132 20.46 -24.44 -50.53
CA VAL A 132 21.25 -25.45 -51.26
C VAL A 132 21.21 -25.25 -52.78
N LEU A 133 20.21 -24.54 -53.32
CA LEU A 133 20.10 -24.28 -54.77
C LEU A 133 20.93 -23.08 -55.27
N LEU A 134 21.53 -22.28 -54.40
CA LEU A 134 22.35 -21.10 -54.79
C LEU A 134 23.87 -21.32 -54.69
N LEU A 135 24.33 -22.52 -54.35
CA LEU A 135 25.76 -22.83 -54.20
C LEU A 135 26.28 -23.89 -55.20
N SER A 136 25.53 -24.19 -56.27
CA SER A 136 25.95 -25.19 -57.28
C SER A 136 26.21 -24.64 -58.69
N CYS A 137 26.20 -23.33 -58.90
CA CYS A 137 26.65 -22.71 -60.15
C CYS A 137 27.65 -21.60 -59.84
N ASP A 138 28.93 -21.97 -59.68
CA ASP A 138 30.10 -21.20 -60.16
C ASP A 138 31.38 -21.87 -59.63
N TRP A 139 31.77 -22.98 -60.25
CA TRP A 139 33.16 -23.43 -60.34
C TRP A 139 33.29 -24.41 -61.52
N SER A 140 33.17 -23.86 -62.73
CA SER A 140 33.67 -24.51 -63.94
C SER A 140 35.10 -24.04 -64.15
N TRP A 141 36.04 -24.90 -63.79
CA TRP A 141 37.45 -24.78 -64.11
C TRP A 141 37.68 -25.53 -65.45
N SER A 142 37.91 -24.78 -66.53
CA SER A 142 38.85 -25.13 -67.60
C SER A 142 39.07 -23.94 -68.52
#